data_AF-A0A351FP24-F1
#
_entry.id   AF-A0A351FP24-F1
#
_cell.length_a   1.000
_cell.length_b   1.000
_cell.length_c   1.000
_cell.angle_alpha   90.00
_cell.angle_beta   90.00
_cell.angle_gamma   90.00
#
_symmetry.space_group_name_H-M   'P 1'
#
loop_
_entity.id
_entity.type
_entity.pdbx_description
1 polymer ?
#
loop_
_entity_poly.entity_id
_entity_poly.type
_entity_poly.pdbx_seq_one_letter_code
_entity_poly.pdbx_strand_id
1 'polypeptide(L)'
;QFGLGYRNPDGSLIAIDDRRWDPIWSACGDLGLPIIMHTADPAAFFQKIDETNERWEELHRHPEWSFPADKFPSRKQLLEARNRVLARHPKTNFIGAHVANNAEDLATVAGWLEQYPNLYVEFASRIGELGRQPYTARRFMIEYSDRILFGTDGPWPETRVRLYWRFLETYDEYFPYSEKVFPPQGLWNIYGLGLPDDVLRKIYQANAVRIIPGLKQKLAAAEDELKRAAAAEDAQDAPQE
;
A
#
# COMPACT_ATOMS: atom_id res chain seq x y z
N GLN A 1 12.67 2.95 13.36
CA GLN A 1 12.48 2.80 11.90
C GLN A 1 13.85 2.60 11.25
N PHE A 2 14.03 1.60 10.37
CA PHE A 2 15.30 1.41 9.66
C PHE A 2 15.56 2.56 8.69
N GLY A 3 16.81 3.00 8.62
CA GLY A 3 17.28 4.09 7.75
C GLY A 3 16.90 5.50 8.21
N LEU A 4 15.99 5.66 9.19
CA LEU A 4 15.48 6.97 9.62
C LEU A 4 15.47 7.18 11.14
N GLY A 5 15.45 6.12 11.95
CA GLY A 5 15.33 6.27 13.42
C GLY A 5 16.28 5.42 14.24
N TYR A 6 16.40 4.13 13.93
CA TYR A 6 17.27 3.23 14.71
C TYR A 6 18.74 3.50 14.42
N ARG A 7 19.57 3.53 15.47
CA ARG A 7 21.01 3.84 15.37
C ARG A 7 21.88 2.72 15.93
N ASN A 8 23.03 2.52 15.31
CA ASN A 8 24.12 1.71 15.83
C ASN A 8 24.81 2.41 17.02
N PRO A 9 25.65 1.70 17.79
CA PRO A 9 26.43 2.29 18.89
C PRO A 9 27.35 3.44 18.46
N ASP A 10 27.80 3.45 17.20
CA ASP A 10 28.62 4.52 16.61
C ASP A 10 27.80 5.74 16.15
N GLY A 11 26.47 5.72 16.35
CA GLY A 11 25.54 6.79 15.97
C GLY A 11 25.01 6.72 14.53
N SER A 12 25.55 5.83 13.68
CA SER A 12 25.07 5.64 12.31
C SER A 12 23.66 5.05 12.26
N LEU A 13 22.87 5.41 11.25
CA LEU A 13 21.52 4.87 11.07
C LEU A 13 21.58 3.40 10.61
N ILE A 14 20.78 2.55 11.23
CA ILE A 14 20.69 1.13 10.88
C ILE A 14 19.89 0.97 9.59
N ALA A 15 20.54 0.53 8.52
CA ALA A 15 19.91 0.30 7.23
C ALA A 15 19.05 -0.98 7.23
N ILE A 16 18.01 -0.99 6.39
CA ILE A 16 17.10 -2.14 6.25
C ILE A 16 17.77 -3.36 5.61
N ASP A 17 18.83 -3.12 4.83
CA ASP A 17 19.61 -4.14 4.14
C ASP A 17 20.86 -4.57 4.91
N ASP A 18 20.99 -4.20 6.17
CA ASP A 18 22.02 -4.73 7.04
C ASP A 18 21.92 -6.28 7.13
N ARG A 19 23.05 -6.96 6.91
CA ARG A 19 23.13 -8.43 6.86
C ARG A 19 22.69 -9.11 8.15
N ARG A 20 22.69 -8.40 9.29
CA ARG A 20 22.17 -8.92 10.56
C ARG A 20 20.70 -9.32 10.48
N TRP A 21 19.95 -8.77 9.52
CA TRP A 21 18.53 -9.06 9.32
C TRP A 21 18.27 -10.21 8.34
N ASP A 22 19.26 -10.61 7.54
CA ASP A 22 19.11 -11.68 6.53
C ASP A 22 18.55 -13.00 7.10
N PRO A 23 18.92 -13.45 8.32
CA PRO A 23 18.31 -14.65 8.92
C PRO A 23 16.80 -14.52 9.15
N ILE A 24 16.30 -13.32 9.49
CA ILE A 24 14.87 -13.07 9.71
C ILE A 24 14.13 -13.14 8.38
N TRP A 25 14.64 -12.44 7.35
CA TRP A 25 14.07 -12.44 6.00
C TRP A 25 14.02 -13.85 5.40
N SER A 26 15.09 -14.63 5.61
CA SER A 26 15.19 -16.01 5.14
C SER A 26 14.19 -16.93 5.86
N ALA A 27 14.11 -16.84 7.18
CA ALA A 27 13.18 -17.64 7.97
C ALA A 27 11.72 -17.37 7.58
N CYS A 28 11.34 -16.12 7.29
CA CYS A 28 10.02 -15.80 6.75
C CYS A 28 9.76 -16.48 5.40
N GLY A 29 10.76 -16.52 4.51
CA GLY A 29 10.67 -17.24 3.24
C GLY A 29 10.47 -18.74 3.42
N ASP A 30 11.26 -19.36 4.29
CA ASP A 30 11.17 -20.80 4.59
C ASP A 30 9.82 -21.19 5.20
N LEU A 31 9.20 -20.28 5.96
CA LEU A 31 7.88 -20.47 6.59
C LEU A 31 6.71 -20.02 5.69
N GLY A 32 6.98 -19.43 4.52
CA GLY A 32 5.94 -18.87 3.65
C GLY A 32 5.21 -17.66 4.25
N LEU A 33 5.85 -16.93 5.17
CA LEU A 33 5.30 -15.73 5.81
C LEU A 33 5.70 -14.48 4.99
N PRO A 34 4.75 -13.74 4.40
CA PRO A 34 5.07 -12.51 3.68
C PRO A 34 5.46 -11.39 4.65
N ILE A 35 6.30 -10.47 4.19
CA ILE A 35 6.76 -9.31 4.98
C ILE A 35 6.26 -8.03 4.33
N ILE A 36 5.49 -7.22 5.06
CA ILE A 36 5.20 -5.85 4.64
C ILE A 36 6.38 -4.93 4.99
N MET A 37 6.86 -4.18 4.00
CA MET A 37 7.99 -3.26 4.14
C MET A 37 7.53 -1.83 3.96
N HIS A 38 7.53 -1.07 5.05
CA HIS A 38 7.49 0.38 5.02
C HIS A 38 8.92 0.92 5.01
N THR A 39 9.35 1.49 3.88
CA THR A 39 10.69 2.08 3.75
C THR A 39 10.60 3.41 3.03
N ALA A 40 11.30 4.41 3.56
CA ALA A 40 11.09 5.81 3.20
C ALA A 40 9.63 6.26 3.43
N ASP A 41 9.29 7.39 2.83
CA ASP A 41 8.04 8.15 2.96
C ASP A 41 7.80 8.91 1.63
N PRO A 42 6.68 9.65 1.46
CA PRO A 42 6.39 10.41 0.24
C PRO A 42 7.57 11.26 -0.23
N ALA A 43 7.71 11.45 -1.55
CA ALA A 43 8.87 12.15 -2.12
C ALA A 43 9.07 13.55 -1.53
N ALA A 44 7.96 14.25 -1.31
CA ALA A 44 7.88 15.56 -0.70
C ALA A 44 8.52 15.66 0.71
N PHE A 45 8.55 14.57 1.49
CA PHE A 45 9.07 14.59 2.86
C PHE A 45 10.61 14.72 2.89
N PHE A 46 11.26 14.41 1.77
CA PHE A 46 12.71 14.53 1.57
C PHE A 46 13.09 15.80 0.81
N GLN A 47 12.13 16.67 0.52
CA GLN A 47 12.33 17.97 -0.14
C GLN A 47 12.29 19.09 0.89
N LYS A 48 12.75 20.28 0.47
CA LYS A 48 12.63 21.48 1.30
C LYS A 48 11.15 21.78 1.56
N ILE A 49 10.83 22.23 2.78
CA ILE A 49 9.46 22.63 3.13
C ILE A 49 9.27 24.09 2.71
N ASP A 50 8.92 24.30 1.45
CA ASP A 50 8.63 25.62 0.88
C ASP A 50 7.45 25.56 -0.10
N GLU A 51 7.11 26.68 -0.74
CA GLU A 51 5.95 26.82 -1.61
C GLU A 51 5.96 25.90 -2.85
N THR A 52 7.10 25.26 -3.14
CA THR A 52 7.23 24.30 -4.25
C THR A 52 6.93 22.86 -3.84
N ASN A 53 6.78 22.60 -2.53
CA ASN A 53 6.54 21.28 -1.98
C ASN A 53 5.03 20.94 -2.00
N GLU A 54 4.63 19.88 -2.71
CA GLU A 54 3.22 19.48 -2.84
C GLU A 54 2.55 19.12 -1.49
N ARG A 55 3.35 18.85 -0.45
CA ARG A 55 2.90 18.54 0.92
C ARG A 55 3.15 19.67 1.91
N TRP A 56 3.35 20.91 1.44
CA TRP A 56 3.68 22.07 2.27
C TRP A 56 2.80 22.22 3.52
N GLU A 57 1.47 22.23 3.38
CA GLU A 57 0.50 22.34 4.49
C GLU A 57 0.53 21.13 5.46
N GLU A 58 0.81 19.94 4.95
CA GLU A 58 0.93 18.73 5.77
C GLU A 58 2.21 18.76 6.60
N LEU A 59 3.33 19.13 5.98
CA LEU A 59 4.63 19.24 6.63
C LEU A 59 4.73 20.45 7.58
N HIS A 60 3.90 21.48 7.42
CA HIS A 60 3.76 22.54 8.43
C HIS A 60 3.03 22.05 9.69
N ARG A 61 2.04 21.16 9.54
CA ARG A 61 1.34 20.52 10.67
C ARG A 61 2.17 19.42 11.32
N HIS A 62 3.02 18.76 10.53
CA HIS A 62 3.88 17.64 10.93
C HIS A 62 5.33 17.85 10.50
N PRO A 63 6.05 18.85 11.07
CA PRO A 63 7.43 19.15 10.69
C PRO A 63 8.38 17.98 10.98
N GLU A 64 8.04 17.11 11.93
CA GLU A 64 8.79 15.90 12.27
C GLU A 64 8.78 14.83 11.17
N TRP A 65 7.92 14.96 10.15
CA TRP A 65 7.89 14.07 8.99
C TRP A 65 8.89 14.48 7.90
N SER A 66 9.60 15.60 8.08
CA SER A 66 10.62 16.04 7.12
C SER A 66 11.97 15.39 7.39
N PHE A 67 12.62 14.90 6.32
CA PHE A 67 13.91 14.23 6.34
C PHE A 67 14.96 15.02 5.54
N PRO A 68 15.53 16.10 6.11
CA PRO A 68 16.49 16.95 5.42
C PRO A 68 17.83 16.22 5.16
N ALA A 69 18.44 16.54 4.01
CA ALA A 69 19.60 15.82 3.48
C ALA A 69 20.89 15.95 4.31
N ASP A 70 20.99 16.94 5.20
CA ASP A 70 22.11 17.09 6.13
C ASP A 70 22.04 16.10 7.31
N LYS A 71 20.87 15.50 7.56
CA LYS A 71 20.62 14.61 8.71
C LYS A 71 20.26 13.18 8.33
N PHE A 72 19.69 12.98 7.14
CA PHE A 72 19.13 11.69 6.72
C PHE A 72 19.67 11.24 5.37
N PRO A 73 19.71 9.90 5.12
CA PRO A 73 19.95 9.38 3.80
C PRO A 73 18.89 9.88 2.81
N SER A 74 19.28 10.01 1.54
CA SER A 74 18.31 10.33 0.49
C SER A 74 17.24 9.24 0.36
N ARG A 75 16.04 9.64 -0.06
CA ARG A 75 14.95 8.71 -0.39
C ARG A 75 15.40 7.60 -1.35
N LYS A 76 16.19 7.95 -2.36
CA LYS A 76 16.78 7.00 -3.31
C LYS A 76 17.61 5.93 -2.61
N GLN A 77 18.52 6.32 -1.71
CA GLN A 77 19.35 5.38 -0.96
C GLN A 77 18.51 4.42 -0.10
N LEU A 78 17.43 4.92 0.52
CA LEU A 78 16.51 4.10 1.33
C LEU A 78 15.77 3.06 0.46
N LEU A 79 15.24 3.47 -0.68
CA LEU A 79 14.53 2.59 -1.61
C LEU A 79 15.48 1.56 -2.26
N GLU A 80 16.69 1.96 -2.62
CA GLU A 80 17.73 1.05 -3.12
C GLU A 80 18.15 0.03 -2.05
N ALA A 81 18.27 0.45 -0.79
CA ALA A 81 18.52 -0.47 0.32
C ALA A 81 17.40 -1.51 0.44
N ARG A 82 16.14 -1.09 0.45
CA ARG A 82 15.00 -2.02 0.40
C ARG A 82 15.12 -3.00 -0.78
N ASN A 83 15.39 -2.50 -1.98
CA ASN A 83 15.47 -3.34 -3.17
C ASN A 83 16.61 -4.38 -3.11
N ARG A 84 17.73 -4.09 -2.42
CA ARG A 84 18.78 -5.08 -2.14
C ARG A 84 18.32 -6.20 -1.21
N VAL A 85 17.33 -5.96 -0.33
CA VAL A 85 16.68 -7.03 0.45
C VAL A 85 15.85 -7.91 -0.47
N LEU A 86 15.01 -7.31 -1.33
CA LEU A 86 14.17 -8.05 -2.30
C LEU A 86 15.01 -9.00 -3.16
N ALA A 87 16.13 -8.50 -3.68
CA ALA A 87 17.05 -9.24 -4.54
C ALA A 87 17.76 -10.42 -3.84
N ARG A 88 18.15 -10.24 -2.56
CA ARG A 88 18.87 -11.28 -1.80
C ARG A 88 17.97 -12.40 -1.30
N HIS A 89 16.67 -12.14 -1.16
CA HIS A 89 15.70 -13.05 -0.55
C HIS A 89 14.59 -13.46 -1.54
N PRO A 90 14.93 -14.08 -2.69
CA PRO A 90 13.96 -14.37 -3.75
C PRO A 90 12.88 -15.39 -3.35
N LYS A 91 13.08 -16.15 -2.27
CA LYS A 91 12.10 -17.10 -1.72
C LYS A 91 11.10 -16.46 -0.76
N THR A 92 11.32 -15.19 -0.40
CA THR A 92 10.47 -14.48 0.55
C THR A 92 9.61 -13.48 -0.19
N ASN A 93 8.30 -13.55 0.01
CA ASN A 93 7.37 -12.56 -0.53
C ASN A 93 7.40 -11.29 0.31
N PHE A 94 7.58 -10.15 -0.34
CA PHE A 94 7.52 -8.84 0.28
C PHE A 94 6.30 -8.07 -0.21
N ILE A 95 5.70 -7.26 0.64
CA ILE A 95 4.62 -6.33 0.29
C ILE A 95 5.19 -4.92 0.49
N GLY A 96 5.44 -4.20 -0.59
CA GLY A 96 5.86 -2.80 -0.53
C GLY A 96 4.70 -1.93 -0.11
N ALA A 97 4.77 -1.38 1.10
CA ALA A 97 3.72 -0.53 1.66
C ALA A 97 3.56 0.77 0.84
N HIS A 98 2.33 1.27 0.73
CA HIS A 98 1.99 2.56 0.14
C HIS A 98 2.54 2.71 -1.30
N VAL A 99 2.25 1.70 -2.11
CA VAL A 99 2.75 1.35 -3.44
C VAL A 99 4.28 1.40 -3.48
N ALA A 100 4.88 0.63 -2.58
CA ALA A 100 6.32 0.61 -2.35
C ALA A 100 6.90 2.02 -2.06
N ASN A 101 6.14 2.87 -1.36
CA ASN A 101 6.42 4.26 -1.05
C ASN A 101 6.85 5.09 -2.26
N ASN A 102 6.31 4.81 -3.45
CA ASN A 102 6.61 5.55 -4.68
C ASN A 102 5.38 5.66 -5.60
N ALA A 103 4.21 5.91 -5.02
CA ALA A 103 2.95 6.08 -5.76
C ALA A 103 2.96 7.29 -6.71
N GLU A 104 3.85 8.25 -6.49
CA GLU A 104 4.05 9.43 -7.34
C GLU A 104 4.74 9.10 -8.68
N ASP A 105 5.45 7.97 -8.75
CA ASP A 105 6.17 7.50 -9.95
C ASP A 105 5.96 5.99 -10.15
N LEU A 106 4.84 5.67 -10.81
CA LEU A 106 4.43 4.31 -11.11
C LEU A 106 5.30 3.62 -12.16
N ALA A 107 6.03 4.37 -13.00
CA ALA A 107 6.96 3.78 -13.97
C ALA A 107 8.15 3.13 -13.25
N THR A 108 8.67 3.78 -12.22
CA THR A 108 9.71 3.19 -11.37
C THR A 108 9.18 1.97 -10.60
N VAL A 109 7.96 2.03 -10.06
CA VAL A 109 7.37 0.88 -9.36
C VAL A 109 7.14 -0.31 -10.29
N ALA A 110 6.65 -0.06 -11.51
CA ALA A 110 6.51 -1.07 -12.56
C ALA A 110 7.83 -1.80 -12.82
N GLY A 111 8.93 -1.06 -12.99
CA GLY A 111 10.27 -1.66 -13.14
C GLY A 111 10.69 -2.53 -11.96
N TRP A 112 10.33 -2.16 -10.73
CA TRP A 112 10.59 -3.02 -9.56
C TRP A 112 9.74 -4.29 -9.56
N LEU A 113 8.47 -4.21 -9.94
CA LEU A 113 7.58 -5.39 -10.02
C LEU A 113 8.04 -6.40 -11.07
N GLU A 114 8.59 -5.91 -12.18
CA GLU A 114 9.19 -6.71 -13.24
C GLU A 114 10.51 -7.36 -12.80
N GLN A 115 11.36 -6.58 -12.13
CA GLN A 115 12.68 -7.05 -11.68
C GLN A 115 12.60 -8.03 -10.52
N TYR A 116 11.60 -7.89 -9.63
CA TYR A 116 11.48 -8.66 -8.39
C TYR A 116 10.18 -9.46 -8.36
N PRO A 117 10.17 -10.74 -8.80
CA PRO A 117 8.99 -11.61 -8.80
C PRO A 117 8.37 -11.88 -7.42
N ASN A 118 9.10 -11.56 -6.35
CA ASN A 118 8.69 -11.69 -4.96
C ASN A 118 8.16 -10.37 -4.34
N LEU A 119 8.08 -9.27 -5.10
CA LEU A 119 7.54 -7.98 -4.64
C LEU A 119 6.04 -7.80 -4.95
N TYR A 120 5.19 -7.79 -3.95
CA TYR A 120 3.82 -7.32 -4.06
C TYR A 120 3.77 -5.86 -3.61
N VAL A 121 2.70 -5.14 -3.94
CA VAL A 121 2.45 -3.80 -3.44
C VAL A 121 1.04 -3.71 -2.86
N GLU A 122 0.84 -2.78 -1.95
CA GLU A 122 -0.49 -2.39 -1.45
C GLU A 122 -0.60 -0.86 -1.51
N PHE A 123 -1.79 -0.28 -1.55
CA PHE A 123 -1.98 1.15 -1.85
C PHE A 123 -2.66 1.95 -0.74
N ALA A 124 -2.65 1.42 0.48
CA ALA A 124 -3.13 2.12 1.64
C ALA A 124 -2.52 3.52 1.74
N SER A 125 -3.31 4.49 2.17
CA SER A 125 -2.88 5.90 2.30
C SER A 125 -2.30 6.51 1.00
N ARG A 126 -2.60 5.94 -0.18
CA ARG A 126 -2.08 6.43 -1.49
C ARG A 126 -3.13 6.65 -2.58
N ILE A 127 -4.42 6.55 -2.26
CA ILE A 127 -5.46 6.88 -3.25
C ILE A 127 -5.41 8.36 -3.68
N GLY A 128 -4.85 9.25 -2.83
CA GLY A 128 -4.58 10.65 -3.17
C GLY A 128 -3.59 10.78 -4.35
N GLU A 129 -2.45 10.11 -4.29
CA GLU A 129 -1.41 10.12 -5.31
C GLU A 129 -1.80 9.37 -6.56
N LEU A 130 -2.46 8.22 -6.41
CA LEU A 130 -2.92 7.41 -7.54
C LEU A 130 -4.06 8.11 -8.29
N GLY A 131 -5.01 8.66 -7.54
CA GLY A 131 -6.21 9.27 -8.10
C GLY A 131 -6.01 10.66 -8.71
N ARG A 132 -4.86 11.33 -8.47
CA ARG A 132 -4.45 12.52 -9.25
C ARG A 132 -3.82 12.20 -10.60
N GLN A 133 -3.57 10.92 -10.90
CA GLN A 133 -3.00 10.43 -12.17
C GLN A 133 -3.83 9.26 -12.75
N PRO A 134 -5.15 9.41 -12.91
CA PRO A 134 -6.09 8.29 -13.05
C PRO A 134 -5.80 7.37 -14.24
N TYR A 135 -5.40 7.91 -15.40
CA TYR A 135 -5.09 7.06 -16.57
C TYR A 135 -3.85 6.20 -16.37
N THR A 136 -2.81 6.74 -15.73
CA THR A 136 -1.58 6.00 -15.44
C THR A 136 -1.83 4.97 -14.34
N ALA A 137 -2.50 5.37 -13.26
CA ALA A 137 -2.89 4.47 -12.18
C ALA A 137 -3.77 3.33 -12.67
N ARG A 138 -4.78 3.61 -13.51
CA ARG A 138 -5.66 2.58 -14.08
C ARG A 138 -4.88 1.55 -14.89
N ARG A 139 -4.00 1.99 -15.80
CA ARG A 139 -3.16 1.08 -16.60
C ARG A 139 -2.28 0.21 -15.70
N PHE A 140 -1.59 0.83 -14.75
CA PHE A 140 -0.74 0.14 -13.78
C PHE A 140 -1.53 -0.91 -12.98
N MET A 141 -2.70 -0.55 -12.45
CA MET A 141 -3.50 -1.47 -11.63
C MET A 141 -4.08 -2.65 -12.42
N ILE A 142 -4.37 -2.48 -13.71
CA ILE A 142 -4.80 -3.58 -14.59
C ILE A 142 -3.62 -4.48 -14.93
N GLU A 143 -2.52 -3.90 -15.40
CA GLU A 143 -1.32 -4.61 -15.85
C GLU A 143 -0.68 -5.44 -14.73
N TYR A 144 -0.55 -4.85 -13.54
CA TYR A 144 0.02 -5.52 -12.37
C TYR A 144 -1.05 -6.01 -11.40
N SER A 145 -2.27 -6.27 -11.87
CA SER A 145 -3.42 -6.69 -11.03
C SER A 145 -3.14 -7.94 -10.20
N ASP A 146 -2.25 -8.83 -10.65
CA ASP A 146 -1.82 -10.01 -9.91
C ASP A 146 -0.74 -9.70 -8.85
N ARG A 147 -0.40 -8.44 -8.56
CA ARG A 147 0.64 -8.08 -7.58
C ARG A 147 0.21 -7.00 -6.60
N ILE A 148 -1.05 -6.58 -6.66
CA ILE A 148 -1.58 -5.46 -5.87
C ILE A 148 -2.56 -5.99 -4.81
N LEU A 149 -2.34 -5.63 -3.55
CA LEU A 149 -3.21 -5.95 -2.43
C LEU A 149 -4.00 -4.71 -2.01
N PHE A 150 -5.22 -4.95 -1.53
CA PHE A 150 -6.02 -3.93 -0.87
C PHE A 150 -5.53 -3.65 0.55
N GLY A 151 -5.40 -2.36 0.90
CA GLY A 151 -5.06 -1.89 2.24
C GLY A 151 -5.55 -0.45 2.44
N THR A 152 -5.80 -0.05 3.70
CA THR A 152 -6.35 1.29 4.03
C THR A 152 -5.62 2.04 5.16
N ASP A 153 -4.62 1.40 5.78
CA ASP A 153 -3.73 1.96 6.82
C ASP A 153 -4.41 2.34 8.16
N GLY A 154 -5.61 1.82 8.43
CA GLY A 154 -6.33 1.93 9.72
C GLY A 154 -6.69 3.35 10.21
N PRO A 155 -7.57 3.50 11.21
CA PRO A 155 -8.78 2.72 11.47
C PRO A 155 -9.82 2.82 10.32
N TRP A 156 -10.96 2.15 10.48
CA TRP A 156 -11.92 1.78 9.42
C TRP A 156 -13.25 2.53 9.52
N PRO A 157 -13.31 3.87 9.44
CA PRO A 157 -14.60 4.51 9.25
C PRO A 157 -15.16 4.01 7.92
N GLU A 158 -16.44 3.66 7.91
CA GLU A 158 -17.16 3.21 6.73
C GLU A 158 -16.94 4.15 5.53
N THR A 159 -16.91 5.47 5.79
CA THR A 159 -16.57 6.51 4.83
C THR A 159 -15.26 6.27 4.10
N ARG A 160 -14.19 5.86 4.80
CA ARG A 160 -12.90 5.60 4.15
C ARG A 160 -13.00 4.45 3.17
N VAL A 161 -13.65 3.36 3.56
CA VAL A 161 -13.83 2.20 2.69
C VAL A 161 -14.68 2.57 1.46
N ARG A 162 -15.76 3.34 1.66
CA ARG A 162 -16.58 3.87 0.56
C ARG A 162 -15.78 4.74 -0.41
N LEU A 163 -14.85 5.56 0.08
CA LEU A 163 -13.97 6.36 -0.78
C LEU A 163 -13.00 5.50 -1.59
N TYR A 164 -12.50 4.41 -1.01
CA TYR A 164 -11.66 3.44 -1.73
C TYR A 164 -12.45 2.71 -2.82
N TRP A 165 -13.67 2.25 -2.52
CA TRP A 165 -14.57 1.66 -3.53
C TRP A 165 -14.91 2.66 -4.63
N ARG A 166 -15.26 3.89 -4.25
CA ARG A 166 -15.51 4.98 -5.22
C ARG A 166 -14.31 5.19 -6.14
N PHE A 167 -13.10 5.24 -5.57
CA PHE A 167 -11.86 5.36 -6.33
C PHE A 167 -11.61 4.18 -7.28
N LEU A 168 -11.84 2.94 -6.86
CA LEU A 168 -11.53 1.76 -7.68
C LEU A 168 -12.60 1.47 -8.74
N GLU A 169 -13.88 1.66 -8.42
CA GLU A 169 -15.00 1.10 -9.16
C GLU A 169 -15.70 2.10 -10.08
N THR A 170 -15.61 3.40 -9.78
CA THR A 170 -16.36 4.42 -10.52
C THR A 170 -15.49 5.15 -11.55
N TYR A 171 -16.14 5.90 -12.43
CA TYR A 171 -15.53 6.91 -13.29
C TYR A 171 -15.76 8.32 -12.73
N ASP A 172 -16.08 8.44 -11.44
CA ASP A 172 -16.40 9.72 -10.82
C ASP A 172 -15.20 10.67 -10.89
N GLU A 173 -15.49 11.93 -11.13
CA GLU A 173 -14.47 12.95 -11.30
C GLU A 173 -14.45 13.90 -10.10
N TYR A 174 -13.24 14.35 -9.76
CA TYR A 174 -13.00 15.47 -8.87
C TYR A 174 -13.71 15.39 -7.50
N PHE A 175 -13.49 14.29 -6.77
CA PHE A 175 -14.07 14.08 -5.43
C PHE A 175 -12.98 14.02 -4.32
N PRO A 176 -13.35 14.31 -3.06
CA PRO A 176 -12.41 14.22 -1.93
C PRO A 176 -12.00 12.77 -1.66
N TYR A 177 -10.72 12.53 -1.36
CA TYR A 177 -10.17 11.18 -1.16
C TYR A 177 -10.05 10.76 0.31
N SER A 178 -10.44 11.61 1.26
CA SER A 178 -10.36 11.30 2.68
C SER A 178 -11.61 11.72 3.44
N GLU A 179 -11.90 10.99 4.51
CA GLU A 179 -12.91 11.32 5.50
C GLU A 179 -12.53 12.52 6.40
N LYS A 180 -11.27 12.97 6.36
CA LYS A 180 -10.77 14.06 7.21
C LYS A 180 -11.00 15.43 6.53
N VAL A 181 -11.37 16.42 7.34
CA VAL A 181 -11.62 17.79 6.89
C VAL A 181 -10.29 18.54 6.72
N PHE A 182 -10.16 19.22 5.58
CA PHE A 182 -8.93 19.51 4.84
C PHE A 182 -8.26 18.22 4.34
N PRO A 183 -7.99 18.07 3.03
CA PRO A 183 -7.42 16.84 2.51
C PRO A 183 -6.08 16.60 3.24
N PRO A 184 -5.93 15.47 3.94
CA PRO A 184 -4.87 15.32 4.94
C PRO A 184 -3.49 15.29 4.32
N GLN A 185 -3.43 14.94 3.03
CA GLN A 185 -2.26 14.51 2.28
C GLN A 185 -2.17 15.26 0.93
N GLY A 186 -2.21 16.59 1.00
CA GLY A 186 -2.07 17.48 -0.15
C GLY A 186 -3.40 18.00 -0.72
N LEU A 187 -3.32 19.16 -1.38
CA LEU A 187 -4.44 20.03 -1.75
C LEU A 187 -5.05 19.71 -3.13
N TRP A 188 -5.59 18.50 -3.28
CA TRP A 188 -6.27 18.11 -4.52
C TRP A 188 -7.43 17.13 -4.27
N ASN A 189 -8.30 17.04 -5.27
CA ASN A 189 -9.29 15.98 -5.40
C ASN A 189 -8.78 14.89 -6.34
N ILE A 190 -9.44 13.74 -6.33
CA ILE A 190 -9.08 12.59 -7.16
C ILE A 190 -10.20 12.17 -8.11
N TYR A 191 -9.87 11.25 -9.00
CA TYR A 191 -10.75 10.64 -9.99
C TYR A 191 -10.80 9.13 -9.79
N GLY A 192 -11.94 8.53 -10.14
CA GLY A 192 -12.14 7.09 -10.12
C GLY A 192 -11.43 6.40 -11.29
N LEU A 193 -11.09 5.12 -11.11
CA LEU A 193 -10.35 4.33 -12.09
C LEU A 193 -11.23 3.46 -12.98
N GLY A 194 -12.46 3.13 -12.57
CA GLY A 194 -13.33 2.21 -13.29
C GLY A 194 -12.63 0.89 -13.63
N LEU A 195 -12.11 0.21 -12.60
CA LEU A 195 -11.41 -1.07 -12.77
C LEU A 195 -12.41 -2.19 -13.11
N PRO A 196 -12.06 -3.12 -14.02
CA PRO A 196 -12.89 -4.29 -14.31
C PRO A 196 -13.06 -5.23 -13.10
N ASP A 197 -14.18 -5.96 -13.05
CA ASP A 197 -14.52 -6.89 -11.95
C ASP A 197 -13.46 -7.96 -11.69
N ASP A 198 -12.82 -8.48 -12.74
CA ASP A 198 -11.76 -9.48 -12.60
C ASP A 198 -10.50 -8.90 -11.94
N VAL A 199 -10.18 -7.64 -12.22
CA VAL A 199 -9.10 -6.89 -11.57
C VAL A 199 -9.47 -6.58 -10.11
N LEU A 200 -10.70 -6.11 -9.85
CA LEU A 200 -11.20 -5.83 -8.50
C LEU A 200 -11.14 -7.07 -7.61
N ARG A 201 -11.57 -8.24 -8.12
CA ARG A 201 -11.52 -9.52 -7.38
C ARG A 201 -10.10 -9.88 -6.95
N LYS A 202 -9.11 -9.63 -7.82
CA LYS A 202 -7.70 -9.88 -7.52
C LYS A 202 -7.20 -8.98 -6.38
N ILE A 203 -7.49 -7.68 -6.50
CA ILE A 203 -7.07 -6.65 -5.55
C ILE A 203 -7.73 -6.85 -4.18
N TYR A 204 -9.05 -7.06 -4.15
CA TYR A 204 -9.81 -7.16 -2.90
C TYR A 204 -9.50 -8.42 -2.10
N GLN A 205 -9.22 -9.55 -2.76
CA GLN A 205 -9.01 -10.79 -2.02
C GLN A 205 -8.03 -11.78 -2.63
N ALA A 206 -8.04 -12.01 -3.95
CA ALA A 206 -7.35 -13.18 -4.50
C ALA A 206 -5.83 -13.13 -4.26
N ASN A 207 -5.24 -11.94 -4.36
CA ASN A 207 -3.81 -11.75 -4.09
C ASN A 207 -3.46 -11.98 -2.62
N ALA A 208 -4.26 -11.44 -1.69
CA ALA A 208 -4.06 -11.64 -0.26
C ALA A 208 -4.18 -13.13 0.12
N VAL A 209 -5.21 -13.81 -0.38
CA VAL A 209 -5.43 -15.24 -0.17
C VAL A 209 -4.28 -16.10 -0.69
N ARG A 210 -3.66 -15.69 -1.81
CA ARG A 210 -2.54 -16.42 -2.40
C ARG A 210 -1.27 -16.34 -1.56
N ILE A 211 -0.98 -15.18 -0.93
CA ILE A 211 0.33 -14.95 -0.30
C ILE A 211 0.30 -14.92 1.23
N ILE A 212 -0.86 -14.77 1.87
CA ILE A 212 -0.98 -14.69 3.33
C ILE A 212 -1.52 -16.02 3.86
N PRO A 213 -0.71 -16.78 4.64
CA PRO A 213 -1.13 -18.04 5.21
C PRO A 213 -2.41 -17.94 6.06
N GLY A 214 -3.29 -18.93 5.93
CA GLY A 214 -4.53 -19.02 6.70
C GLY A 214 -5.71 -18.20 6.16
N LEU A 215 -5.50 -17.26 5.22
CA LEU A 215 -6.61 -16.47 4.67
C LEU A 215 -7.58 -17.29 3.81
N LYS A 216 -7.09 -18.29 3.09
CA LYS A 216 -7.95 -19.17 2.29
C LYS A 216 -9.03 -19.85 3.14
N GLN A 217 -8.64 -20.38 4.30
CA GLN A 217 -9.56 -21.04 5.23
C GLN A 217 -10.54 -20.04 5.85
N LYS A 218 -10.05 -18.85 6.23
CA LYS A 218 -10.91 -17.78 6.76
C LYS A 218 -11.95 -17.30 5.75
N LEU A 219 -11.55 -17.12 4.49
CA LEU A 219 -12.46 -16.71 3.42
C LEU A 219 -13.57 -17.75 3.21
N ALA A 220 -13.21 -19.04 3.11
CA ALA A 220 -14.20 -20.11 2.96
C ALA A 220 -15.20 -20.14 4.13
N ALA A 221 -14.71 -19.99 5.37
CA ALA A 221 -15.57 -19.95 6.54
C ALA A 221 -16.54 -18.74 6.53
N ALA A 222 -16.07 -17.58 6.10
CA ALA A 222 -16.89 -16.37 5.99
C ALA A 222 -17.94 -16.50 4.87
N GLU A 223 -17.59 -17.08 3.72
CA GLU A 223 -18.53 -17.37 2.64
C GLU A 223 -19.65 -18.33 3.08
N ASP A 224 -19.31 -19.35 3.87
CA ASP A 224 -20.29 -20.29 4.42
C ASP A 224 -21.20 -19.65 5.48
N GLU A 225 -20.69 -18.68 6.25
CA GLU A 225 -21.50 -17.89 7.18
C GLU A 225 -22.48 -16.97 6.43
N LEU A 226 -22.02 -16.25 5.41
CA LEU A 226 -22.85 -15.37 4.59
C LEU A 226 -23.97 -16.14 3.88
N LYS A 227 -23.67 -17.32 3.31
CA LYS A 227 -24.69 -18.18 2.69
C LYS A 227 -25.75 -18.64 3.69
N ARG A 228 -25.34 -18.98 4.92
CA ARG A 228 -26.27 -19.37 5.99
C ARG A 228 -27.14 -18.22 6.44
N ALA A 229 -26.58 -17.01 6.56
CA ALA A 229 -27.34 -15.81 6.89
C ALA A 229 -28.40 -15.49 5.82
N ALA A 230 -28.01 -15.50 4.54
CA ALA A 230 -28.94 -15.27 3.43
C ALA A 230 -30.07 -16.31 3.40
N ALA A 231 -29.74 -17.61 3.56
CA ALA A 231 -30.76 -18.67 3.60
C ALA A 231 -31.71 -18.55 4.81
N ALA A 232 -31.25 -17.99 5.93
CA ALA A 232 -32.08 -17.74 7.11
C ALA A 232 -33.04 -16.55 6.91
N GLU A 233 -32.60 -15.50 6.22
CA GLU A 233 -33.46 -14.38 5.81
C GLU A 233 -34.56 -14.85 4.84
N ASP A 234 -34.18 -15.61 3.81
CA ASP A 234 -35.13 -16.19 2.84
C ASP A 234 -36.18 -17.09 3.51
N ALA A 235 -35.80 -17.81 4.57
CA ALA A 235 -36.70 -18.67 5.33
C ALA A 235 -37.65 -17.91 6.29
N GLN A 236 -37.27 -16.69 6.71
CA GLN A 236 -38.12 -15.82 7.52
C GLN A 236 -39.15 -15.05 6.68
N ASP A 237 -38.83 -14.76 5.43
CA ASP A 237 -39.73 -14.09 4.47
C ASP A 237 -40.65 -15.06 3.70
N ALA A 238 -40.56 -16.36 3.95
CA ALA A 238 -41.47 -17.35 3.38
C ALA A 238 -42.90 -17.18 3.94
N PRO A 239 -43.95 -17.08 3.10
CA PRO A 239 -45.31 -16.89 3.56
C PRO A 239 -45.76 -18.06 4.45
N GLN A 240 -46.29 -17.74 5.64
CA GLN A 240 -46.89 -18.73 6.53
C GLN A 240 -48.23 -19.19 5.94
N GLU A 241 -48.35 -20.48 5.58
CA GLU A 241 -49.59 -21.14 5.19
C GLU A 241 -50.53 -21.39 6.39
#